data_AF-A0A6L8GFL0-F1
#
_entry.id   AF-A0A6L8GFL0-F1
#
_cell.length_a   1.000
_cell.length_b   1.000
_cell.length_c   1.000
_cell.angle_alpha   90.00
_cell.angle_beta   90.00
_cell.angle_gamma   90.00
#
_symmetry.space_group_name_H-M   'P 1'
#
loop_
_entity.id
_entity.type
_entity.pdbx_description
1 polymer ?
#
loop_
_entity_poly.entity_id
_entity_poly.type
_entity_poly.pdbx_seq_one_letter_code
_entity_poly.pdbx_strand_id
1 'polypeptide(L)'
;MTRRPGYGGWVAAGAAVWLLAGGVGLQHALVAQQGGLPVISSQMRQHARGQNVVPLYRGWFKGADGRIFAAFEYLNRNSSETLDIPLGPDNNFTPGPADRGQPTHFLPGHRAGVFAVPLPAGSTEEISWTLRIRGEALTIPSNLGPLYEIEGLVDPAGSYPGNTPPVVQLAPDGPSGQGPGGLTGAVTATVGEATALRVWATDDGLPPLPDPDKVLRSLQARYREADPDTGGVTVAWSKYRGPGTVSFADAALPVVEGVAETTATFDRPGEYMLRALVRDGSRLTGCCWTNGYLRVTVHAAGQ
;
A
#
# COMPACT_ATOMS: atom_id res chain seq x y z
N MET A 1 -70.59 -50.59 -31.38
CA MET A 1 -70.45 -50.93 -32.82
C MET A 1 -69.04 -50.54 -33.23
N THR A 2 -68.12 -51.52 -33.23
CA THR A 2 -67.61 -52.23 -34.44
C THR A 2 -66.73 -51.30 -35.30
N ARG A 3 -65.46 -51.59 -35.61
CA ARG A 3 -64.84 -52.88 -35.98
C ARG A 3 -63.30 -52.72 -36.07
N ARG A 4 -62.55 -53.76 -35.66
CA ARG A 4 -61.26 -54.15 -36.28
C ARG A 4 -61.53 -54.73 -37.69
N PRO A 5 -60.56 -54.80 -38.63
CA PRO A 5 -59.56 -55.91 -38.71
C PRO A 5 -58.17 -55.43 -39.23
N GLY A 6 -57.06 -56.17 -39.27
CA GLY A 6 -56.73 -57.55 -38.91
C GLY A 6 -55.30 -57.93 -39.38
N TYR A 7 -54.80 -59.05 -38.83
CA TYR A 7 -53.83 -60.08 -39.32
C TYR A 7 -52.38 -59.69 -39.72
N GLY A 8 -51.32 -60.48 -39.46
CA GLY A 8 -51.14 -61.86 -38.96
C GLY A 8 -49.68 -62.10 -38.50
N GLY A 9 -49.21 -63.27 -38.05
CA GLY A 9 -49.78 -64.62 -37.94
C GLY A 9 -48.91 -65.56 -37.06
N TRP A 10 -49.51 -66.71 -36.69
CA TRP A 10 -49.02 -68.07 -36.37
C TRP A 10 -47.61 -68.27 -35.74
N VAL A 11 -47.45 -68.72 -34.47
CA VAL A 11 -47.56 -70.07 -33.86
C VAL A 11 -46.43 -71.05 -34.21
N ALA A 12 -45.63 -71.43 -33.19
CA ALA A 12 -45.22 -72.79 -32.78
C ALA A 12 -44.07 -72.67 -31.74
N ALA A 13 -44.27 -73.01 -30.46
CA ALA A 13 -44.22 -74.34 -29.84
C ALA A 13 -42.79 -74.79 -29.46
N GLY A 14 -42.63 -75.29 -28.22
CA GLY A 14 -41.51 -76.16 -27.87
C GLY A 14 -40.80 -75.82 -26.55
N ALA A 15 -41.06 -76.64 -25.54
CA ALA A 15 -40.56 -76.54 -24.18
C ALA A 15 -39.07 -76.90 -24.03
N ALA A 16 -38.43 -76.38 -22.98
CA ALA A 16 -37.67 -77.18 -22.02
C ALA A 16 -37.29 -76.32 -20.80
N VAL A 17 -37.38 -76.95 -19.64
CA VAL A 17 -37.21 -76.37 -18.31
C VAL A 17 -36.05 -77.12 -17.62
N TRP A 18 -35.31 -76.38 -16.80
CA TRP A 18 -34.29 -76.76 -15.79
C TRP A 18 -32.91 -77.27 -16.26
N LEU A 19 -31.85 -76.52 -15.95
CA LEU A 19 -31.01 -76.74 -14.76
C LEU A 19 -29.84 -75.73 -14.66
N LEU A 20 -29.88 -74.95 -13.56
CA LEU A 20 -28.80 -74.49 -12.68
C LEU A 20 -27.33 -74.53 -13.15
N ALA A 21 -26.66 -73.37 -13.09
CA ALA A 21 -25.37 -73.21 -12.39
C ALA A 21 -25.04 -71.72 -12.23
N GLY A 22 -24.40 -71.38 -11.11
CA GLY A 22 -24.32 -70.03 -10.56
C GLY A 22 -23.41 -69.06 -11.31
N GLY A 23 -23.58 -67.78 -10.97
CA GLY A 23 -22.79 -66.69 -11.52
C GLY A 23 -23.04 -65.40 -10.75
N VAL A 24 -22.30 -65.24 -9.65
CA VAL A 24 -22.04 -64.04 -8.84
C VAL A 24 -22.57 -62.73 -9.42
N GLY A 25 -23.47 -62.09 -8.67
CA GLY A 25 -23.87 -60.71 -8.92
C GLY A 25 -22.69 -59.75 -8.71
N LEU A 26 -22.12 -59.26 -9.80
CA LEU A 26 -21.24 -58.10 -9.81
C LEU A 26 -22.10 -56.86 -10.04
N GLN A 27 -22.57 -56.26 -8.95
CA GLN A 27 -23.05 -54.89 -8.98
C GLN A 27 -21.85 -53.99 -9.26
N HIS A 28 -21.80 -53.40 -10.46
CA HIS A 28 -20.85 -52.33 -10.76
C HIS A 28 -21.20 -51.12 -9.89
N ALA A 29 -20.46 -50.93 -8.80
CA ALA A 29 -20.44 -49.67 -8.09
C ALA A 29 -19.82 -48.62 -9.01
N LEU A 30 -20.65 -47.69 -9.50
CA LEU A 30 -20.18 -46.49 -10.18
C LEU A 30 -19.51 -45.62 -9.11
N VAL A 31 -18.19 -45.75 -8.95
CA VAL A 31 -17.41 -44.80 -8.15
C VAL A 31 -17.36 -43.50 -8.95
N ALA A 32 -18.20 -42.54 -8.59
CA ALA A 32 -18.06 -41.16 -9.04
C ALA A 32 -16.76 -40.61 -8.43
N GLN A 33 -15.69 -40.66 -9.20
CA GLN A 33 -14.46 -39.95 -8.88
C GLN A 33 -14.78 -38.46 -9.01
N GLN A 34 -15.18 -37.82 -7.91
CA GLN A 34 -15.19 -36.37 -7.81
C GLN A 34 -13.72 -35.93 -7.89
N GLY A 35 -13.22 -35.75 -9.12
CA GLY A 35 -11.98 -35.04 -9.36
C GLY A 35 -12.16 -33.65 -8.77
N GLY A 36 -11.57 -33.41 -7.61
CA GLY A 36 -11.45 -32.07 -7.07
C GLY A 36 -10.79 -31.21 -8.14
N LEU A 37 -11.47 -30.15 -8.57
CA LEU A 37 -10.85 -29.13 -9.40
C LEU A 37 -9.57 -28.68 -8.68
N PRO A 38 -8.42 -28.59 -9.36
CA PRO A 38 -7.23 -28.06 -8.72
C PRO A 38 -7.59 -26.68 -8.18
N VAL A 39 -7.41 -26.48 -6.88
CA VAL A 39 -7.38 -25.14 -6.31
C VAL A 39 -6.19 -24.46 -6.97
N ILE A 40 -6.45 -23.71 -8.04
CA ILE A 40 -5.47 -22.76 -8.56
C ILE A 40 -5.34 -21.73 -7.45
N SER A 41 -4.37 -21.90 -6.56
CA SER A 41 -4.00 -20.81 -5.66
C SER A 41 -3.57 -19.68 -6.59
N SER A 42 -4.35 -18.62 -6.66
CA SER A 42 -3.99 -17.38 -7.33
C SER A 42 -2.92 -16.64 -6.51
N GLN A 43 -1.95 -17.37 -5.94
CA GLN A 43 -0.72 -16.77 -5.47
C GLN A 43 -0.03 -16.25 -6.73
N MET A 44 -0.22 -14.96 -7.02
CA MET A 44 0.76 -14.23 -7.82
C MET A 44 2.12 -14.68 -7.32
N ARG A 45 2.96 -15.28 -8.18
CA ARG A 45 4.29 -15.70 -7.77
C ARG A 45 5.02 -14.46 -7.25
N GLN A 46 5.12 -14.34 -5.93
CA GLN A 46 5.87 -13.26 -5.31
C GLN A 46 7.34 -13.53 -5.57
N HIS A 47 8.00 -12.60 -6.25
CA HIS A 47 9.42 -12.68 -6.51
C HIS A 47 10.17 -12.01 -5.36
N ALA A 48 11.11 -12.71 -4.73
CA ALA A 48 11.92 -12.12 -3.66
C ALA A 48 12.77 -10.93 -4.13
N ARG A 49 13.26 -11.02 -5.38
CA ARG A 49 14.17 -10.07 -6.03
C ARG A 49 14.02 -10.14 -7.56
N GLY A 50 14.65 -9.20 -8.26
CA GLY A 50 14.77 -9.22 -9.73
C GLY A 50 13.65 -8.51 -10.50
N GLN A 51 12.61 -8.01 -9.83
CA GLN A 51 11.50 -7.27 -10.44
C GLN A 51 11.74 -5.75 -10.46
N ASN A 52 10.97 -5.04 -11.29
CA ASN A 52 11.01 -3.59 -11.40
C ASN A 52 10.23 -2.86 -10.28
N VAL A 53 10.26 -1.53 -10.33
CA VAL A 53 9.39 -0.64 -9.55
C VAL A 53 8.40 0.01 -10.50
N VAL A 54 7.11 -0.09 -10.18
CA VAL A 54 6.03 0.53 -10.95
C VAL A 54 5.69 1.88 -10.32
N PRO A 55 5.87 3.01 -11.02
CA PRO A 55 5.36 4.29 -10.55
C PRO A 55 3.84 4.32 -10.73
N LEU A 56 3.14 4.91 -9.77
CA LEU A 56 1.68 4.95 -9.72
C LEU A 56 1.22 6.39 -9.47
N TYR A 57 0.15 6.80 -10.14
CA TYR A 57 -0.50 8.08 -9.92
C TYR A 57 -1.78 7.84 -9.14
N ARG A 58 -1.91 8.50 -8.00
CA ARG A 58 -3.09 8.36 -7.13
C ARG A 58 -4.22 9.28 -7.59
N GLY A 59 -3.87 10.49 -8.03
CA GLY A 59 -4.81 11.57 -8.29
C GLY A 59 -4.24 12.91 -7.84
N TRP A 60 -5.08 13.94 -7.85
CA TRP A 60 -4.69 15.29 -7.46
C TRP A 60 -5.66 15.89 -6.44
N PHE A 61 -5.21 16.86 -5.66
CA PHE A 61 -6.06 17.58 -4.71
C PHE A 61 -5.69 19.06 -4.64
N LYS A 62 -6.61 19.89 -4.14
CA LYS A 62 -6.38 21.32 -3.89
C LYS A 62 -5.93 21.54 -2.45
N GLY A 63 -4.86 22.30 -2.27
CA GLY A 63 -4.46 22.83 -0.97
C GLY A 63 -5.34 23.99 -0.53
N ALA A 64 -5.29 24.33 0.77
CA ALA A 64 -6.01 25.48 1.33
C ALA A 64 -5.58 26.83 0.71
N ASP A 65 -4.35 26.90 0.21
CA ASP A 65 -3.77 28.06 -0.49
C ASP A 65 -4.12 28.12 -1.99
N GLY A 66 -4.98 27.21 -2.47
CA GLY A 66 -5.40 27.12 -3.87
C GLY A 66 -4.40 26.43 -4.79
N ARG A 67 -3.22 26.00 -4.29
CA ARG A 67 -2.29 25.19 -5.08
C ARG A 67 -2.89 23.82 -5.41
N ILE A 68 -2.45 23.24 -6.51
CA ILE A 68 -2.81 21.88 -6.90
C ILE A 68 -1.66 20.96 -6.51
N PHE A 69 -1.97 19.76 -6.03
CA PHE A 69 -0.97 18.76 -5.66
C PHE A 69 -1.25 17.47 -6.42
N ALA A 70 -0.28 16.99 -7.21
CA ALA A 70 -0.34 15.70 -7.89
C ALA A 70 0.32 14.63 -7.01
N ALA A 71 -0.46 13.64 -6.54
CA ALA A 71 -0.01 12.61 -5.61
C ALA A 71 0.45 11.33 -6.32
N PHE A 72 1.63 10.84 -5.92
CA PHE A 72 2.27 9.68 -6.51
C PHE A 72 2.61 8.61 -5.46
N GLU A 73 2.62 7.38 -5.95
CA GLU A 73 2.83 6.15 -5.20
C GLU A 73 3.73 5.22 -6.00
N TYR A 74 4.14 4.10 -5.42
CA TYR A 74 4.85 3.08 -6.20
C TYR A 74 4.58 1.67 -5.69
N LEU A 75 4.81 0.70 -6.57
CA LEU A 75 4.87 -0.71 -6.23
C LEU A 75 6.27 -1.25 -6.54
N ASN A 76 7.04 -1.55 -5.50
CA ASN A 76 8.22 -2.39 -5.66
C ASN A 76 7.73 -3.85 -5.72
N ARG A 77 7.84 -4.48 -6.89
CA ARG A 77 7.31 -5.83 -7.13
C ARG A 77 8.13 -6.96 -6.48
N ASN A 78 9.21 -6.61 -5.79
CA ASN A 78 10.00 -7.53 -5.00
C ASN A 78 9.43 -7.67 -3.59
N SER A 79 9.42 -8.88 -3.03
CA SER A 79 8.96 -9.11 -1.66
C SER A 79 10.03 -8.89 -0.58
N SER A 80 11.31 -8.81 -0.94
CA SER A 80 12.40 -8.59 0.02
C SER A 80 13.46 -7.60 -0.44
N GLU A 81 13.66 -7.44 -1.75
CA GLU A 81 14.67 -6.51 -2.29
C GLU A 81 14.21 -5.04 -2.22
N THR A 82 14.96 -4.22 -1.49
CA THR A 82 14.93 -2.75 -1.62
C THR A 82 15.72 -2.34 -2.85
N LEU A 83 15.26 -1.31 -3.57
CA LEU A 83 15.95 -0.80 -4.75
C LEU A 83 16.33 0.68 -4.54
N ASP A 84 17.52 1.07 -5.00
CA ASP A 84 17.92 2.47 -5.08
C ASP A 84 17.96 2.88 -6.57
N ILE A 85 17.17 3.90 -6.92
CA ILE A 85 17.12 4.47 -8.28
C ILE A 85 17.42 5.97 -8.15
N PRO A 86 18.68 6.38 -8.37
CA PRO A 86 19.09 7.78 -8.25
C PRO A 86 18.31 8.69 -9.19
N LEU A 87 18.15 9.96 -8.79
CA LEU A 87 17.61 10.99 -9.68
C LEU A 87 18.44 11.09 -10.96
N GLY A 88 17.76 11.32 -12.09
CA GLY A 88 18.40 11.43 -13.40
C GLY A 88 17.60 10.69 -14.47
N PRO A 89 18.26 10.22 -15.56
CA PRO A 89 17.58 9.56 -16.66
C PRO A 89 16.69 8.37 -16.26
N ASP A 90 17.03 7.73 -15.13
CA ASP A 90 16.31 6.57 -14.61
C ASP A 90 15.24 6.90 -13.56
N ASN A 91 15.20 8.13 -13.05
CA ASN A 91 14.21 8.59 -12.09
C ASN A 91 13.99 10.11 -12.26
N ASN A 92 13.03 10.48 -13.08
CA ASN A 92 12.79 11.88 -13.45
C ASN A 92 11.33 12.20 -13.74
N PHE A 93 11.03 13.49 -13.67
CA PHE A 93 9.81 14.08 -14.18
C PHE A 93 10.00 14.80 -15.51
N THR A 94 8.97 14.72 -16.36
CA THR A 94 8.81 15.54 -17.55
C THR A 94 7.39 16.11 -17.60
N PRO A 95 7.18 17.37 -18.00
CA PRO A 95 8.19 18.40 -18.23
C PRO A 95 8.96 18.77 -16.95
N GLY A 96 10.15 19.35 -17.15
CA GLY A 96 11.09 19.66 -16.07
C GLY A 96 10.52 20.63 -15.02
N PRO A 97 11.12 20.70 -13.82
CA PRO A 97 12.39 20.07 -13.43
C PRO A 97 12.27 18.55 -13.28
N ALA A 98 13.41 17.86 -13.46
CA ALA A 98 13.49 16.41 -13.36
C ALA A 98 13.33 15.91 -11.90
N ASP A 99 13.86 16.66 -10.94
CA ASP A 99 13.60 16.43 -9.51
C ASP A 99 12.41 17.29 -9.07
N ARG A 100 11.34 16.63 -8.64
CA ARG A 100 10.14 17.25 -8.04
C ARG A 100 9.83 16.66 -6.66
N GLY A 101 10.83 16.05 -6.02
CA GLY A 101 10.70 15.50 -4.68
C GLY A 101 10.46 13.99 -4.61
N GLN A 102 10.53 13.24 -5.71
CA GLN A 102 10.32 11.78 -5.74
C GLN A 102 11.36 10.96 -4.93
N PRO A 103 11.05 9.76 -4.42
CA PRO A 103 12.02 8.96 -3.67
C PRO A 103 13.18 8.49 -4.56
N THR A 104 14.32 8.19 -3.94
CA THR A 104 15.41 7.43 -4.60
C THR A 104 15.60 6.06 -3.97
N HIS A 105 14.98 5.80 -2.82
CA HIS A 105 15.01 4.52 -2.13
C HIS A 105 13.61 3.88 -2.10
N PHE A 106 13.50 2.66 -2.60
CA PHE A 106 12.23 1.97 -2.86
C PHE A 106 12.13 0.69 -2.04
N LEU A 107 11.45 0.77 -0.89
CA LEU A 107 11.11 -0.38 -0.05
C LEU A 107 10.19 -1.38 -0.78
N PRO A 108 10.29 -2.71 -0.52
CA PRO A 108 9.40 -3.76 -1.05
C PRO A 108 7.90 -3.43 -0.97
N GLY A 109 7.10 -3.94 -1.90
CA GLY A 109 5.63 -3.83 -1.86
C GLY A 109 5.07 -2.48 -2.32
N HIS A 110 3.75 -2.34 -2.19
CA HIS A 110 3.03 -1.10 -2.50
C HIS A 110 3.25 -0.08 -1.39
N ARG A 111 3.68 1.12 -1.77
CA ARG A 111 3.80 2.27 -0.89
C ARG A 111 2.83 3.33 -1.37
N ALA A 112 1.80 3.53 -0.55
CA ALA A 112 0.81 4.56 -0.76
C ALA A 112 1.24 5.92 -0.18
N GLY A 113 0.65 6.99 -0.72
CA GLY A 113 0.80 8.36 -0.25
C GLY A 113 2.23 8.89 -0.21
N VAL A 114 3.11 8.44 -1.11
CA VAL A 114 4.57 8.57 -0.98
C VAL A 114 5.04 10.02 -1.03
N PHE A 115 4.51 10.79 -1.97
CA PHE A 115 4.76 12.22 -2.10
C PHE A 115 3.69 12.88 -2.97
N ALA A 116 3.58 14.20 -2.84
CA ALA A 116 2.77 15.00 -3.73
C ALA A 116 3.61 16.15 -4.29
N VAL A 117 3.49 16.37 -5.59
CA VAL A 117 4.18 17.44 -6.30
C VAL A 117 3.30 18.67 -6.31
N PRO A 118 3.75 19.80 -5.75
CA PRO A 118 2.96 21.03 -5.76
C PRO A 118 3.06 21.71 -7.13
N LEU A 119 1.91 21.97 -7.74
CA LEU A 119 1.71 22.69 -8.99
C LEU A 119 1.07 24.06 -8.71
N PRO A 120 1.25 25.05 -9.60
CA PRO A 120 0.58 26.34 -9.47
C PRO A 120 -0.96 26.20 -9.39
N ALA A 121 -1.61 27.16 -8.74
CA ALA A 121 -3.07 27.24 -8.72
C ALA A 121 -3.62 27.33 -10.16
N GLY A 122 -4.66 26.57 -10.46
CA GLY A 122 -5.27 26.53 -11.79
C GLY A 122 -4.43 25.87 -12.87
N SER A 123 -3.35 25.16 -12.51
CA SER A 123 -2.54 24.40 -13.48
C SER A 123 -3.38 23.38 -14.23
N THR A 124 -3.21 23.33 -15.55
CA THR A 124 -3.69 22.26 -16.44
C THR A 124 -2.54 21.44 -17.02
N GLU A 125 -1.29 21.77 -16.68
CA GLU A 125 -0.11 21.06 -17.16
C GLU A 125 0.07 19.77 -16.37
N GLU A 126 0.09 18.64 -17.09
CA GLU A 126 0.36 17.33 -16.54
C GLU A 126 1.87 17.05 -16.49
N ILE A 127 2.30 16.34 -15.45
CA ILE A 127 3.67 15.88 -15.26
C ILE A 127 3.72 14.34 -15.28
N SER A 128 4.77 13.78 -15.86
CA SER A 128 4.99 12.35 -15.98
C SER A 128 6.19 11.92 -15.16
N TRP A 129 6.00 10.95 -14.27
CA TRP A 129 7.09 10.34 -13.51
C TRP A 129 7.57 9.08 -14.21
N THR A 130 8.87 9.01 -14.50
CA THR A 130 9.52 7.85 -15.12
C THR A 130 10.46 7.18 -14.13
N LEU A 131 10.35 5.84 -14.02
CA LEU A 131 11.31 4.96 -13.37
C LEU A 131 11.86 3.97 -14.39
N ARG A 132 13.19 3.92 -14.52
CA ARG A 132 13.90 2.91 -15.31
C ARG A 132 14.77 2.05 -14.40
N ILE A 133 14.62 0.75 -14.51
CA ILE A 133 15.47 -0.21 -13.81
C ILE A 133 15.52 -1.52 -14.59
N ARG A 134 16.70 -2.15 -14.65
CA ARG A 134 16.90 -3.46 -15.31
C ARG A 134 16.50 -3.45 -16.79
N GLY A 135 16.74 -2.33 -17.48
CA GLY A 135 16.46 -2.16 -18.90
C GLY A 135 15.00 -1.82 -19.23
N GLU A 136 14.11 -1.85 -18.25
CA GLU A 136 12.69 -1.50 -18.43
C GLU A 136 12.43 -0.09 -17.88
N ALA A 137 11.68 0.71 -18.64
CA ALA A 137 11.20 2.02 -18.20
C ALA A 137 9.68 2.01 -18.12
N LEU A 138 9.17 2.45 -16.98
CA LEU A 138 7.76 2.66 -16.73
C LEU A 138 7.53 4.14 -16.45
N THR A 139 6.49 4.69 -17.07
CA THR A 139 6.12 6.10 -16.95
C THR A 139 4.65 6.20 -16.59
N ILE A 140 4.32 7.09 -15.66
CA ILE A 140 2.95 7.43 -15.30
C ILE A 140 2.72 8.94 -15.39
N PRO A 141 1.80 9.41 -16.25
CA PRO A 141 1.36 10.80 -16.24
C PRO A 141 0.44 11.06 -15.05
N SER A 142 0.51 12.26 -14.48
CA SER A 142 -0.60 12.83 -13.72
C SER A 142 -1.76 13.10 -14.65
N ASN A 143 -2.97 13.08 -14.12
CA ASN A 143 -4.15 13.59 -14.78
C ASN A 143 -4.88 14.57 -13.85
N LEU A 144 -5.00 15.83 -14.28
CA LEU A 144 -5.62 16.90 -13.47
C LEU A 144 -7.11 17.08 -13.77
N GLY A 145 -7.72 16.16 -14.51
CA GLY A 145 -9.15 16.14 -14.78
C GLY A 145 -9.96 15.85 -13.52
N PRO A 146 -11.23 16.30 -13.46
CA PRO A 146 -12.06 16.21 -12.26
C PRO A 146 -12.35 14.77 -11.79
N LEU A 147 -12.27 13.78 -12.69
CA LEU A 147 -12.44 12.36 -12.33
C LEU A 147 -11.24 11.76 -11.57
N TYR A 148 -10.11 12.47 -11.55
CA TYR A 148 -8.90 12.10 -10.83
C TYR A 148 -8.67 12.99 -9.60
N GLU A 149 -9.61 13.88 -9.28
CA GLU A 149 -9.57 14.66 -8.05
C GLU A 149 -9.81 13.71 -6.87
N ILE A 150 -8.87 13.69 -5.93
CA ILE A 150 -8.94 12.88 -4.71
C ILE A 150 -9.19 13.77 -3.51
N GLU A 151 -9.80 13.17 -2.50
CA GLU A 151 -10.09 13.78 -1.22
C GLU A 151 -8.86 13.64 -0.32
N GLY A 152 -7.81 14.39 -0.64
CA GLY A 152 -6.49 14.25 -0.01
C GLY A 152 -6.38 14.86 1.39
N LEU A 153 -7.29 15.77 1.75
CA LEU A 153 -7.22 16.59 2.98
C LEU A 153 -8.41 16.43 3.92
N VAL A 154 -9.45 15.72 3.47
CA VAL A 154 -10.64 15.44 4.28
C VAL A 154 -11.27 14.17 3.74
N ASP A 155 -11.84 13.34 4.60
CA ASP A 155 -12.71 12.23 4.22
C ASP A 155 -14.17 12.71 4.26
N PRO A 156 -14.81 13.10 3.16
CA PRO A 156 -16.17 13.63 3.20
C PRO A 156 -17.25 12.54 3.31
N ALA A 157 -16.96 11.29 2.92
CA ALA A 157 -17.98 10.25 2.78
C ALA A 157 -17.52 8.83 3.17
N GLY A 158 -16.29 8.66 3.64
CA GLY A 158 -15.78 7.37 4.10
C GLY A 158 -16.30 7.00 5.48
N SER A 159 -15.58 6.09 6.14
CA SER A 159 -16.02 5.52 7.43
C SER A 159 -16.07 6.56 8.55
N TYR A 160 -15.34 7.67 8.39
CA TYR A 160 -15.29 8.76 9.37
C TYR A 160 -15.45 10.12 8.66
N PRO A 161 -16.68 10.50 8.27
CA PRO A 161 -16.93 11.76 7.58
C PRO A 161 -16.42 12.96 8.36
N GLY A 162 -15.66 13.83 7.71
CA GLY A 162 -15.00 14.99 8.28
C GLY A 162 -13.59 14.73 8.79
N ASN A 163 -13.09 13.49 8.77
CA ASN A 163 -11.73 13.17 9.19
C ASN A 163 -10.70 13.93 8.34
N THR A 164 -9.66 14.50 8.96
CA THR A 164 -8.59 15.25 8.31
C THR A 164 -7.22 14.67 8.67
N PRO A 165 -6.20 14.78 7.80
CA PRO A 165 -4.88 14.23 8.10
C PRO A 165 -4.30 14.83 9.39
N PRO A 166 -3.51 14.08 10.17
CA PRO A 166 -2.85 14.64 11.34
C PRO A 166 -2.04 15.90 11.00
N VAL A 167 -2.16 16.97 11.77
CA VAL A 167 -1.30 18.15 11.66
C VAL A 167 0.05 17.81 12.26
N VAL A 168 1.14 18.06 11.52
CA VAL A 168 2.49 17.62 11.88
C VAL A 168 3.46 18.79 11.96
N GLN A 169 4.34 18.77 12.97
CA GLN A 169 5.54 19.61 13.04
C GLN A 169 6.80 18.75 13.21
N LEU A 170 7.92 19.21 12.65
CA LEU A 170 9.24 18.55 12.75
C LEU A 170 10.21 19.28 13.70
N ALA A 171 9.73 20.34 14.35
CA ALA A 171 10.41 21.10 15.40
C ALA A 171 9.34 21.68 16.36
N PRO A 172 9.64 21.87 17.67
CA PRO A 172 8.65 22.27 18.68
C PRO A 172 7.85 23.54 18.32
N ASP A 173 8.53 24.54 17.77
CA ASP A 173 7.94 25.83 17.38
C ASP A 173 8.06 26.06 15.86
N GLY A 174 8.15 24.97 15.09
CA GLY A 174 8.30 25.00 13.65
C GLY A 174 6.98 25.20 12.89
N PRO A 175 7.04 25.42 11.57
CA PRO A 175 5.85 25.39 10.73
C PRO A 175 5.17 24.02 10.82
N SER A 176 3.84 24.03 10.74
CA SER A 176 3.02 22.83 10.62
C SER A 176 2.75 22.48 9.17
N GLY A 177 2.61 21.19 8.88
CA GLY A 177 2.12 20.66 7.61
C GLY A 177 0.97 19.68 7.81
N GLN A 178 0.15 19.50 6.79
CA GLN A 178 -0.99 18.58 6.81
C GLN A 178 -1.18 17.96 5.43
N GLY A 179 -1.49 16.67 5.40
CA GLY A 179 -1.82 15.93 4.19
C GLY A 179 -0.62 15.44 3.36
N PRO A 180 -0.90 14.94 2.14
CA PRO A 180 0.09 14.26 1.31
C PRO A 180 1.27 15.15 0.88
N GLY A 181 1.05 16.46 0.75
CA GLY A 181 2.10 17.43 0.42
C GLY A 181 3.10 17.63 1.57
N GLY A 182 2.61 17.50 2.81
CA GLY A 182 3.46 17.46 3.98
C GLY A 182 4.26 18.74 4.25
N LEU A 183 5.34 18.58 5.01
CA LEU A 183 6.30 19.63 5.34
C LEU A 183 7.73 19.09 5.25
N THR A 184 8.70 19.99 5.15
CA THR A 184 10.13 19.66 5.21
C THR A 184 10.81 20.35 6.38
N GLY A 185 11.56 19.58 7.17
CA GLY A 185 12.44 20.06 8.24
C GLY A 185 13.90 19.69 7.95
N ALA A 186 14.81 20.10 8.83
CA ALA A 186 16.24 19.79 8.71
C ALA A 186 16.88 19.55 10.08
N VAL A 187 17.83 18.61 10.14
CA VAL A 187 18.71 18.36 11.29
C VAL A 187 20.11 17.98 10.82
N THR A 188 21.09 18.03 11.71
CA THR A 188 22.45 17.53 11.48
C THR A 188 22.68 16.25 12.27
N ALA A 189 23.56 15.39 11.76
CA ALA A 189 23.91 14.12 12.39
C ALA A 189 25.41 13.83 12.21
N THR A 190 25.93 12.91 13.00
CA THR A 190 27.30 12.37 12.88
C THR A 190 27.23 10.89 12.59
N VAL A 191 28.09 10.38 11.71
CA VAL A 191 28.19 8.94 11.43
C VAL A 191 28.37 8.14 12.71
N GLY A 192 27.56 7.09 12.88
CA GLY A 192 27.61 6.20 14.03
C GLY A 192 26.95 6.74 15.32
N GLU A 193 26.60 8.01 15.39
CA GLU A 193 25.93 8.60 16.56
C GLU A 193 24.41 8.53 16.43
N ALA A 194 23.73 8.29 17.55
CA ALA A 194 22.27 8.28 17.62
C ALA A 194 21.74 9.72 17.53
N THR A 195 21.10 10.04 16.41
CA THR A 195 20.47 11.34 16.19
C THR A 195 19.00 11.26 16.58
N ALA A 196 18.55 12.15 17.47
CA ALA A 196 17.15 12.22 17.90
C ALA A 196 16.25 12.67 16.74
N LEU A 197 15.16 11.95 16.52
CA LEU A 197 14.12 12.27 15.56
C LEU A 197 12.82 12.49 16.31
N ARG A 198 12.15 13.62 16.06
CA ARG A 198 10.90 13.99 16.71
C ARG A 198 9.86 14.43 15.70
N VAL A 199 8.63 13.99 15.93
CA VAL A 199 7.44 14.41 15.20
C VAL A 199 6.41 14.81 16.24
N TRP A 200 5.98 16.07 16.20
CA TRP A 200 4.80 16.51 16.94
C TRP A 200 3.60 16.34 16.04
N ALA A 201 2.53 15.77 16.57
CA ALA A 201 1.32 15.59 15.80
C ALA A 201 0.07 15.78 16.67
N THR A 202 -0.90 16.47 16.07
CA THR A 202 -2.26 16.61 16.60
C THR A 202 -3.23 16.18 15.52
N ASP A 203 -4.37 15.65 15.94
CA ASP A 203 -5.37 15.10 15.05
C ASP A 203 -6.76 15.58 15.49
N ASP A 204 -7.75 15.51 14.61
CA ASP A 204 -9.11 15.92 14.92
C ASP A 204 -9.87 14.88 15.78
N GLY A 205 -9.24 13.73 16.06
CA GLY A 205 -9.77 12.66 16.89
C GLY A 205 -10.59 11.64 16.11
N LEU A 206 -10.51 11.66 14.77
CA LEU A 206 -11.11 10.67 13.89
C LEU A 206 -10.02 9.79 13.25
N PRO A 207 -10.21 8.46 13.13
CA PRO A 207 -11.22 7.70 13.84
C PRO A 207 -11.07 7.82 15.37
N PRO A 208 -12.18 7.82 16.13
CA PRO A 208 -12.10 7.87 17.58
C PRO A 208 -11.35 6.62 18.06
N LEU A 209 -10.49 6.81 19.08
CA LEU A 209 -9.81 5.71 19.73
C LEU A 209 -10.84 4.64 20.13
N PRO A 210 -10.59 3.36 19.83
CA PRO A 210 -11.48 2.30 20.21
C PRO A 210 -11.63 2.27 21.72
N ASP A 211 -12.88 2.17 22.17
CA ASP A 211 -13.23 1.97 23.57
C ASP A 211 -12.38 0.82 24.15
N PRO A 212 -11.62 1.02 25.25
CA PRO A 212 -10.80 -0.01 25.89
C PRO A 212 -11.56 -1.32 26.13
N ASP A 213 -12.87 -1.24 26.43
CA ASP A 213 -13.72 -2.40 26.64
C ASP A 213 -14.06 -3.13 25.33
N LYS A 214 -14.09 -2.42 24.19
CA LYS A 214 -14.22 -3.04 22.86
C LYS A 214 -12.92 -3.70 22.42
N VAL A 215 -11.76 -3.14 22.75
CA VAL A 215 -10.44 -3.74 22.47
C VAL A 215 -10.31 -5.09 23.19
N LEU A 216 -10.71 -5.17 24.46
CA LEU A 216 -10.68 -6.46 25.19
C LEU A 216 -11.61 -7.50 24.55
N ARG A 217 -12.78 -7.08 24.06
CA ARG A 217 -13.73 -7.96 23.36
C ARG A 217 -13.24 -8.39 21.97
N SER A 218 -12.53 -7.55 21.23
CA SER A 218 -11.95 -7.89 19.92
C SER A 218 -10.71 -8.77 20.04
N LEU A 219 -9.88 -8.56 21.07
CA LEU A 219 -8.74 -9.43 21.40
C LEU A 219 -9.17 -10.84 21.81
N GLN A 220 -10.33 -10.99 22.45
CA GLN A 220 -10.95 -12.29 22.72
C GLN A 220 -11.54 -12.95 21.46
N ALA A 221 -11.83 -12.16 20.41
CA ALA A 221 -12.51 -12.64 19.22
C ALA A 221 -11.58 -13.13 18.11
N ARG A 222 -10.40 -12.53 17.84
CA ARG A 222 -9.51 -12.98 16.75
C ARG A 222 -8.02 -12.65 16.94
N TYR A 223 -7.20 -13.70 17.15
CA TYR A 223 -5.85 -13.77 16.61
C TYR A 223 -5.96 -14.07 15.11
N ARG A 224 -6.07 -13.04 14.27
CA ARG A 224 -5.76 -13.05 12.83
C ARG A 224 -5.96 -11.64 12.28
N GLU A 225 -4.84 -11.04 11.91
CA GLU A 225 -4.71 -9.72 11.27
C GLU A 225 -4.84 -8.52 12.22
N ALA A 226 -3.82 -7.66 12.22
CA ALA A 226 -3.82 -6.40 12.97
C ALA A 226 -5.03 -5.58 12.51
N ASP A 227 -5.92 -5.29 13.46
CA ASP A 227 -7.12 -4.51 13.21
C ASP A 227 -6.70 -3.08 12.82
N PRO A 228 -6.97 -2.62 11.58
CA PRO A 228 -6.62 -1.27 11.17
C PRO A 228 -7.39 -0.19 11.96
N ASP A 229 -8.46 -0.53 12.68
CA ASP A 229 -9.27 0.42 13.45
C ASP A 229 -8.80 0.60 14.92
N THR A 230 -7.53 0.32 15.25
CA THR A 230 -7.01 0.51 16.62
C THR A 230 -6.92 1.97 17.09
N GLY A 231 -7.21 2.92 16.20
CA GLY A 231 -7.22 4.37 16.46
C GLY A 231 -5.87 4.93 16.88
N GLY A 232 -5.74 6.26 16.81
CA GLY A 232 -4.61 6.99 17.36
C GLY A 232 -3.50 7.24 16.36
N VAL A 233 -2.78 8.34 16.60
CA VAL A 233 -1.77 8.81 15.65
C VAL A 233 -0.51 7.97 15.76
N THR A 234 -0.01 7.49 14.62
CA THR A 234 1.22 6.71 14.49
C THR A 234 2.16 7.37 13.50
N VAL A 235 3.46 7.16 13.71
CA VAL A 235 4.52 7.61 12.81
C VAL A 235 5.27 6.40 12.27
N ALA A 236 5.45 6.34 10.95
CA ALA A 236 6.32 5.36 10.31
C ALA A 236 7.47 6.07 9.59
N TRP A 237 8.70 5.88 10.09
CA TRP A 237 9.93 6.39 9.53
C TRP A 237 10.50 5.48 8.45
N SER A 238 11.11 6.09 7.44
CA SER A 238 11.84 5.39 6.39
C SER A 238 12.93 6.27 5.79
N LYS A 239 13.99 5.65 5.29
CA LYS A 239 14.91 6.32 4.37
C LYS A 239 14.16 6.62 3.07
N TYR A 240 14.19 7.89 2.66
CA TYR A 240 13.55 8.38 1.45
C TYR A 240 14.57 8.65 0.32
N ARG A 241 15.69 9.29 0.70
CA ARG A 241 16.88 9.52 -0.14
C ARG A 241 18.15 9.44 0.71
N GLY A 242 19.28 9.12 0.10
CA GLY A 242 20.60 9.25 0.73
C GLY A 242 21.59 8.15 0.35
N PRO A 243 22.90 8.38 0.57
CA PRO A 243 23.96 7.52 0.04
C PRO A 243 24.16 6.21 0.81
N GLY A 244 23.65 6.10 2.04
CA GLY A 244 23.96 4.98 2.94
C GLY A 244 22.78 4.39 3.70
N THR A 245 23.11 3.56 4.67
CA THR A 245 22.16 2.88 5.56
C THR A 245 21.69 3.84 6.65
N VAL A 246 20.41 3.77 6.97
CA VAL A 246 19.80 4.45 8.12
C VAL A 246 19.20 3.36 9.00
N SER A 247 19.57 3.33 10.27
CA SER A 247 19.02 2.40 11.25
C SER A 247 18.25 3.17 12.30
N PHE A 248 16.97 2.86 12.45
CA PHE A 248 16.09 3.48 13.44
C PHE A 248 16.04 2.60 14.69
N ALA A 249 16.04 3.21 15.89
CA ALA A 249 15.78 2.48 17.12
C ALA A 249 14.36 1.91 17.13
N ASP A 250 13.39 2.74 16.75
CA ASP A 250 12.05 2.32 16.34
C ASP A 250 11.66 3.09 15.08
N ALA A 251 11.27 2.35 14.03
CA ALA A 251 10.81 2.93 12.78
C ALA A 251 9.29 3.12 12.75
N ALA A 252 8.52 2.52 13.67
CA ALA A 252 7.05 2.59 13.67
C ALA A 252 6.53 2.69 15.09
N LEU A 253 6.10 3.88 15.49
CA LEU A 253 5.81 4.22 16.88
C LEU A 253 4.54 5.07 17.00
N PRO A 254 3.80 4.96 18.11
CA PRO A 254 2.66 5.84 18.38
C PRO A 254 3.12 7.25 18.76
N VAL A 255 2.23 8.22 18.56
CA VAL A 255 2.34 9.56 19.13
C VAL A 255 1.71 9.53 20.52
N VAL A 256 2.50 9.86 21.53
CA VAL A 256 2.07 9.87 22.94
C VAL A 256 2.21 11.29 23.45
N GLU A 257 1.15 11.82 24.09
CA GLU A 257 1.13 13.21 24.59
C GLU A 257 1.51 14.25 23.51
N GLY A 258 1.11 14.00 22.26
CA GLY A 258 1.34 14.90 21.12
C GLY A 258 2.72 14.79 20.46
N VAL A 259 3.60 13.89 20.90
CA VAL A 259 4.93 13.70 20.32
C VAL A 259 5.29 12.21 20.10
N ALA A 260 5.98 11.93 19.01
CA ALA A 260 6.66 10.67 18.76
C ALA A 260 8.17 10.91 18.68
N GLU A 261 8.94 10.16 19.46
CA GLU A 261 10.40 10.29 19.54
C GLU A 261 11.10 8.95 19.31
N THR A 262 12.11 8.96 18.46
CA THR A 262 13.00 7.82 18.18
C THR A 262 14.41 8.33 17.92
N THR A 263 15.36 7.44 17.66
CA THR A 263 16.69 7.82 17.16
C THR A 263 17.00 7.12 15.84
N ALA A 264 17.87 7.74 15.04
CA ALA A 264 18.45 7.13 13.86
C ALA A 264 19.97 7.23 13.86
N THR A 265 20.64 6.20 13.36
CA THR A 265 22.08 6.17 13.11
C THR A 265 22.35 6.04 11.61
N PHE A 266 23.48 6.61 11.18
CA PHE A 266 23.88 6.67 9.76
C PHE A 266 25.26 6.04 9.60
N ASP A 267 25.45 5.26 8.52
CA ASP A 267 26.69 4.51 8.27
C ASP A 267 27.75 5.28 7.48
N ARG A 268 27.42 6.42 6.87
CA ARG A 268 28.33 7.24 6.05
C ARG A 268 27.89 8.70 5.99
N PRO A 269 28.81 9.63 5.71
CA PRO A 269 28.47 11.04 5.59
C PRO A 269 27.70 11.32 4.29
N GLY A 270 26.98 12.44 4.28
CA GLY A 270 26.26 12.95 3.11
C GLY A 270 24.87 13.48 3.43
N GLU A 271 24.14 13.83 2.37
CA GLU A 271 22.77 14.34 2.46
C GLU A 271 21.75 13.19 2.40
N TYR A 272 20.88 13.15 3.40
CA TYR A 272 19.78 12.20 3.49
C TYR A 272 18.44 12.93 3.51
N MET A 273 17.40 12.25 3.05
CA MET A 273 16.03 12.61 3.34
C MET A 273 15.39 11.41 4.03
N LEU A 274 14.85 11.63 5.23
CA LEU A 274 13.98 10.68 5.89
C LEU A 274 12.53 11.08 5.67
N ARG A 275 11.63 10.10 5.61
CA ARG A 275 10.19 10.34 5.56
C ARG A 275 9.54 9.80 6.81
N ALA A 276 8.84 10.66 7.54
CA ALA A 276 7.83 10.32 8.52
C ALA A 276 6.47 10.26 7.82
N LEU A 277 5.83 9.10 7.84
CA LEU A 277 4.44 8.95 7.43
C LEU A 277 3.57 8.92 8.68
N VAL A 278 2.80 9.97 8.89
CA VAL A 278 1.94 10.14 10.06
C VAL A 278 0.50 9.79 9.69
N ARG A 279 -0.14 8.91 10.47
CA ARG A 279 -1.50 8.40 10.20
C ARG A 279 -2.31 8.36 11.49
N ASP A 280 -3.62 8.53 11.37
CA ASP A 280 -4.61 8.49 12.46
C ASP A 280 -5.23 7.09 12.71
N GLY A 281 -4.85 6.09 11.89
CA GLY A 281 -5.40 4.74 11.91
C GLY A 281 -6.45 4.48 10.82
N SER A 282 -6.94 5.52 10.14
CA SER A 282 -7.80 5.34 8.98
C SER A 282 -7.11 4.55 7.86
N ARG A 283 -7.90 3.74 7.13
CA ARG A 283 -7.39 3.04 5.95
C ARG A 283 -6.99 4.07 4.90
N LEU A 284 -5.85 3.83 4.24
CA LEU A 284 -5.37 4.67 3.13
C LEU A 284 -6.23 4.59 1.84
N THR A 285 -7.46 4.08 1.93
CA THR A 285 -8.41 4.05 0.81
C THR A 285 -9.04 5.42 0.54
N GLY A 286 -8.97 6.37 1.50
CA GLY A 286 -9.31 7.80 1.34
C GLY A 286 -8.13 8.70 1.74
N CYS A 287 -8.37 9.81 2.44
CA CYS A 287 -7.40 10.35 3.40
C CYS A 287 -7.29 9.34 4.59
N CYS A 288 -6.45 9.44 5.61
CA CYS A 288 -5.83 10.64 6.14
C CYS A 288 -4.42 10.33 6.62
N TRP A 289 -3.45 10.95 5.95
CA TRP A 289 -2.06 10.85 6.34
C TRP A 289 -1.33 12.15 6.01
N THR A 290 -0.31 12.42 6.80
CA THR A 290 0.58 13.55 6.58
C THR A 290 2.00 13.06 6.36
N ASN A 291 2.66 13.61 5.35
CA ASN A 291 4.08 13.37 5.13
C ASN A 291 4.92 14.41 5.89
N GLY A 292 5.97 13.97 6.58
CA GLY A 292 7.06 14.81 7.05
C GLY A 292 8.36 14.38 6.37
N TYR A 293 9.07 15.31 5.75
CA TYR A 293 10.37 15.05 5.14
C TYR A 293 11.46 15.71 5.98
N LEU A 294 12.39 14.93 6.52
CA LEU A 294 13.49 15.44 7.32
C LEU A 294 14.78 15.36 6.52
N ARG A 295 15.33 16.51 6.13
CA ARG A 295 16.68 16.60 5.57
C ARG A 295 17.69 16.36 6.69
N VAL A 296 18.63 15.47 6.46
CA VAL A 296 19.70 15.18 7.42
C VAL A 296 21.04 15.35 6.74
N THR A 297 21.81 16.34 7.21
CA THR A 297 23.21 16.51 6.82
C THR A 297 24.07 15.69 7.79
N VAL A 298 24.67 14.60 7.28
CA VAL A 298 25.48 13.68 8.08
C VAL A 298 26.96 13.98 7.90
N HIS A 299 27.65 14.32 8.98
CA HIS A 299 29.08 14.58 9.03
C HIS A 299 29.87 13.30 9.39
N ALA A 300 31.15 13.25 9.02
CA ALA A 300 32.03 12.16 9.43
C ALA A 300 32.26 12.16 10.95
N ALA A 301 32.49 10.99 11.54
CA ALA A 301 32.83 10.88 12.95
C ALA A 301 34.17 11.55 13.25
N GLY A 302 34.23 12.39 14.29
CA GLY A 302 35.47 13.00 14.77
C GLY A 302 35.93 14.27 14.03
N GLN A 303 35.00 15.03 13.43
CA GLN A 303 35.22 16.42 13.03
C GLN A 303 34.52 17.38 13.99
#